data_AF-A0A957KK13-F1
#
_entry.id   AF-A0A957KK13-F1
#
_cell.length_a   1.000
_cell.length_b   1.000
_cell.length_c   1.000
_cell.angle_alpha   90.00
_cell.angle_beta   90.00
_cell.angle_gamma   90.00
#
_symmetry.space_group_name_H-M   'P 1'
#
loop_
_entity.id
_entity.type
_entity.pdbx_description
1 polymer ?
#
loop_
_entity_poly.entity_id
_entity_poly.type
_entity_poly.pdbx_seq_one_letter_code
_entity_poly.pdbx_strand_id
1 'polypeptide(L)'
;SWELPWDNAMHMIFYTVIQERATQVNYLNTGLIAMGKSQFPEFAGDEDPVLARASQIIAIDEAAHYNFFLEGARLFLYYYPAKALEALHDVIRFFAMPAGDLIPDYDKFAEVVAAAAVYGPREHLKDVLDIALDKLGVNGRKALMRGIKQIREVPTLEDGNMVGTAIFDVLDYKGVSKKVEQMFGRVQKFESDVGFDLIDPLMFRASGLAPD
;
A
#
# COMPACT_ATOMS: atom_id res chain seq x y z
N SER A 1 -9.52 18.72 -13.69
CA SER A 1 -8.23 18.41 -13.06
C SER A 1 -8.42 17.19 -12.17
N TRP A 2 -7.37 16.42 -11.89
CA TRP A 2 -7.47 15.34 -10.89
C TRP A 2 -7.64 15.96 -9.50
N GLU A 3 -8.63 15.49 -8.74
CA GLU A 3 -8.88 15.88 -7.36
C GLU A 3 -8.34 14.80 -6.42
N LEU A 4 -7.74 15.22 -5.31
CA LEU A 4 -7.24 14.29 -4.31
C LEU A 4 -8.43 13.52 -3.70
N PRO A 5 -8.37 12.18 -3.64
CA PRO A 5 -9.45 11.38 -3.04
C PRO A 5 -9.59 11.63 -1.53
N TRP A 6 -8.54 12.15 -0.90
CA TRP A 6 -8.50 12.49 0.53
C TRP A 6 -7.68 13.76 0.78
N ASP A 7 -8.08 14.53 1.79
CA ASP A 7 -7.47 15.81 2.15
C ASP A 7 -6.33 15.71 3.18
N ASN A 8 -6.08 14.49 3.70
CA ASN A 8 -5.11 14.27 4.77
C ASN A 8 -4.04 13.23 4.39
N ALA A 9 -2.84 13.42 4.93
CA ALA A 9 -1.66 12.63 4.59
C ALA A 9 -1.79 11.14 4.96
N MET A 10 -2.52 10.80 6.03
CA MET A 10 -2.66 9.42 6.48
C MET A 10 -3.49 8.59 5.51
N HIS A 11 -4.60 9.12 4.99
CA HIS A 11 -5.35 8.41 3.95
C HIS A 11 -4.58 8.39 2.63
N MET A 12 -3.98 9.53 2.26
CA MET A 12 -3.24 9.63 1.00
C MET A 12 -2.07 8.65 0.94
N ILE A 13 -1.31 8.42 2.02
CA ILE A 13 -0.20 7.48 1.97
C ILE A 13 -0.68 6.03 1.75
N PHE A 14 -1.79 5.61 2.36
CA PHE A 14 -2.36 4.29 2.11
C PHE A 14 -2.95 4.17 0.71
N TYR A 15 -3.60 5.24 0.22
CA TYR A 15 -4.10 5.31 -1.15
C TYR A 15 -2.95 5.12 -2.14
N THR A 16 -1.84 5.84 -1.94
CA THR A 16 -0.67 5.74 -2.80
C THR A 16 -0.01 4.36 -2.72
N VAL A 17 0.10 3.74 -1.55
CA VAL A 17 0.59 2.34 -1.44
C VAL A 17 -0.22 1.39 -2.31
N ILE A 18 -1.56 1.49 -2.28
CA ILE A 18 -2.44 0.62 -3.08
C ILE A 18 -2.34 0.98 -4.57
N GLN A 19 -2.29 2.28 -4.90
CA GLN A 19 -2.24 2.76 -6.27
C GLN A 19 -0.92 2.40 -6.97
N GLU A 20 0.23 2.59 -6.31
CA GLU A 20 1.55 2.23 -6.85
C GLU A 20 1.68 0.72 -7.08
N ARG A 21 1.09 -0.08 -6.17
CA ARG A 21 1.04 -1.52 -6.37
C ARG A 21 0.12 -1.90 -7.54
N ALA A 22 -0.99 -1.18 -7.72
CA ALA A 22 -1.89 -1.39 -8.84
C ALA A 22 -1.23 -1.06 -10.19
N THR A 23 -0.52 0.07 -10.30
CA THR A 23 0.22 0.44 -11.52
C THR A 23 1.33 -0.55 -11.81
N GLN A 24 2.08 -0.98 -10.79
CA GLN A 24 3.08 -2.04 -10.92
C GLN A 24 2.48 -3.31 -11.53
N VAL A 25 1.35 -3.82 -10.99
CA VAL A 25 0.70 -5.03 -11.50
C VAL A 25 0.24 -4.85 -12.94
N ASN A 26 -0.34 -3.69 -13.27
CA ASN A 26 -0.79 -3.36 -14.62
C ASN A 26 0.36 -3.43 -15.64
N TYR A 27 1.51 -2.80 -15.33
CA TYR A 27 2.67 -2.82 -16.23
C TYR A 27 3.34 -4.20 -16.30
N LEU A 28 3.40 -4.96 -15.20
CA LEU A 28 3.94 -6.33 -15.24
C LEU A 28 3.10 -7.22 -16.16
N ASN A 29 1.77 -7.16 -16.03
CA ASN A 29 0.86 -7.99 -16.83
C ASN A 29 0.83 -7.55 -18.31
N THR A 30 0.84 -6.25 -18.57
CA THR A 30 1.02 -5.71 -19.94
C THR A 30 2.33 -6.17 -20.55
N GLY A 31 3.42 -6.13 -19.78
CA GLY A 31 4.73 -6.62 -20.20
C GLY A 31 4.76 -8.12 -20.51
N LEU A 32 3.96 -8.94 -19.82
CA LEU A 32 3.82 -10.37 -20.15
C LEU A 32 3.20 -10.58 -21.52
N ILE A 33 2.19 -9.78 -21.90
CA ILE A 33 1.61 -9.82 -23.24
C ILE A 33 2.67 -9.44 -24.28
N ALA A 34 3.33 -8.30 -24.10
CA ALA A 34 4.37 -7.82 -25.01
C ALA A 34 5.59 -8.76 -25.13
N MET A 35 5.82 -9.64 -24.15
CA MET A 35 6.84 -10.69 -24.22
C MET A 35 6.38 -11.97 -24.93
N GLY A 36 5.15 -12.03 -25.45
CA GLY A 36 4.56 -13.25 -26.00
C GLY A 36 4.26 -14.31 -24.95
N LYS A 37 4.09 -13.90 -23.68
CA LYS A 37 3.84 -14.79 -22.52
C LYS A 37 2.40 -14.71 -22.02
N SER A 38 1.51 -14.12 -22.81
CA SER A 38 0.09 -14.13 -22.48
C SER A 38 -0.43 -15.57 -22.43
N GLN A 39 -1.30 -15.85 -21.46
CA GLN A 39 -2.01 -17.12 -21.37
C GLN A 39 -3.20 -17.21 -22.33
N PHE A 40 -3.56 -16.09 -22.97
CA PHE A 40 -4.74 -15.97 -23.83
C PHE A 40 -4.35 -16.05 -25.31
N PRO A 41 -4.96 -16.97 -26.10
CA PRO A 41 -4.61 -17.17 -27.51
C PRO A 41 -4.80 -15.96 -28.42
N GLU A 42 -5.71 -15.04 -28.09
CA GLU A 42 -5.99 -13.83 -28.87
C GLU A 42 -4.81 -12.86 -28.93
N PHE A 43 -3.84 -12.95 -28.02
CA PHE A 43 -2.60 -12.16 -28.05
C PHE A 43 -1.42 -12.91 -28.71
N ALA A 44 -1.67 -14.06 -29.33
CA ALA A 44 -0.61 -14.79 -30.03
C ALA A 44 -0.08 -13.95 -31.20
N GLY A 45 1.23 -13.65 -31.17
CA GLY A 45 1.88 -12.80 -32.18
C GLY A 45 1.90 -11.31 -31.86
N ASP A 46 1.35 -10.86 -30.72
CA ASP A 46 1.42 -9.46 -30.26
C ASP A 46 2.73 -9.14 -29.51
N GLU A 47 3.80 -9.88 -29.81
CA GLU A 47 5.11 -9.69 -29.21
C GLU A 47 5.70 -8.35 -29.64
N ASP A 48 6.02 -7.50 -28.67
CA ASP A 48 6.69 -6.22 -28.88
C ASP A 48 7.83 -6.06 -27.87
N PRO A 49 9.09 -6.27 -28.27
CA PRO A 49 10.23 -6.19 -27.36
C PRO A 49 10.47 -4.78 -26.81
N VAL A 50 10.04 -3.72 -27.53
CA VAL A 50 10.17 -2.33 -27.07
C VAL A 50 9.15 -2.06 -25.97
N LEU A 51 7.88 -2.44 -26.20
CA LEU A 51 6.82 -2.30 -25.20
C LEU A 51 7.09 -3.15 -23.96
N ALA A 52 7.61 -4.38 -24.13
CA ALA A 52 8.01 -5.24 -23.02
C ALA A 52 9.08 -4.56 -22.16
N ARG A 53 10.10 -3.96 -22.79
CA ARG A 53 11.17 -3.26 -22.07
C ARG A 53 10.67 -2.00 -21.37
N ALA A 54 9.83 -1.20 -22.04
CA ALA A 54 9.22 -0.01 -21.44
C ALA A 54 8.38 -0.37 -20.21
N SER A 55 7.51 -1.37 -20.34
CA SER A 55 6.66 -1.87 -19.24
C SER A 55 7.48 -2.35 -18.06
N GLN A 56 8.59 -3.06 -18.31
CA GLN A 56 9.49 -3.51 -17.25
C GLN A 56 10.15 -2.34 -16.51
N ILE A 57 10.62 -1.32 -17.21
CA ILE A 57 11.26 -0.14 -16.60
C ILE A 57 10.26 0.56 -15.69
N ILE A 58 9.06 0.86 -16.20
CA ILE A 58 8.04 1.54 -15.39
C ILE A 58 7.66 0.69 -14.18
N ALA A 59 7.45 -0.62 -14.34
CA ALA A 59 7.14 -1.50 -13.22
C ALA A 59 8.23 -1.56 -12.14
N ILE A 60 9.51 -1.33 -12.49
CA ILE A 60 10.62 -1.22 -11.52
C ILE A 60 10.50 0.08 -10.73
N ASP A 61 10.18 1.19 -11.41
CA ASP A 61 10.00 2.49 -10.76
C ASP A 61 8.79 2.45 -9.80
N GLU A 62 7.65 1.89 -10.22
CA GLU A 62 6.48 1.73 -9.34
C GLU A 62 6.78 0.80 -8.16
N ALA A 63 7.67 -0.19 -8.33
CA ALA A 63 8.14 -1.02 -7.22
C ALA A 63 8.92 -0.19 -6.18
N ALA A 64 9.76 0.73 -6.65
CA ALA A 64 10.54 1.61 -5.80
C ALA A 64 9.64 2.61 -5.07
N HIS A 65 8.68 3.23 -5.78
CA HIS A 65 7.67 4.11 -5.19
C HIS A 65 6.82 3.39 -4.15
N TYR A 66 6.29 2.21 -4.51
CA TYR A 66 5.53 1.36 -3.59
C TYR A 66 6.31 1.11 -2.29
N ASN A 67 7.59 0.70 -2.38
CA ASN A 67 8.40 0.46 -1.20
C ASN A 67 8.64 1.73 -0.37
N PHE A 68 8.84 2.88 -1.02
CA PHE A 68 8.98 4.16 -0.33
C PHE A 68 7.72 4.51 0.48
N PHE A 69 6.55 4.50 -0.15
CA PHE A 69 5.29 4.82 0.53
C PHE A 69 4.93 3.78 1.59
N LEU A 70 5.27 2.51 1.37
CA LEU A 70 5.06 1.43 2.33
C LEU A 70 5.85 1.65 3.63
N GLU A 71 7.10 2.09 3.56
CA GLU A 71 7.88 2.44 4.76
C GLU A 71 7.24 3.61 5.52
N GLY A 72 6.77 4.64 4.81
CA GLY A 72 6.06 5.76 5.42
C GLY A 72 4.72 5.36 6.05
N ALA A 73 3.95 4.49 5.39
CA ALA A 73 2.69 3.97 5.91
C ALA A 73 2.87 3.17 7.21
N ARG A 74 3.97 2.42 7.31
CA ARG A 74 4.34 1.69 8.55
C ARG A 74 4.62 2.63 9.73
N LEU A 75 5.08 3.85 9.49
CA LEU A 75 5.23 4.85 10.57
C LEU A 75 3.88 5.22 11.17
N PHE A 76 2.84 5.42 10.35
CA PHE A 76 1.49 5.66 10.86
C PHE A 76 0.94 4.44 11.62
N LEU A 77 1.17 3.23 11.11
CA LEU A 77 0.78 2.00 11.82
C LEU A 77 1.54 1.81 13.13
N TYR A 78 2.77 2.31 13.24
CA TYR A 78 3.57 2.23 14.47
C TYR A 78 3.16 3.28 15.50
N TYR A 79 3.08 4.56 15.12
CA TYR A 79 2.81 5.66 16.05
C TYR A 79 1.33 5.90 16.31
N TYR A 80 0.46 5.58 15.34
CA TYR A 80 -0.98 5.87 15.40
C TYR A 80 -1.85 4.69 14.90
N PRO A 81 -1.64 3.46 15.38
CA PRO A 81 -2.21 2.25 14.79
C PRO A 81 -3.73 2.28 14.63
N ALA A 82 -4.48 2.73 15.64
CA ALA A 82 -5.95 2.79 15.57
C ALA A 82 -6.42 3.65 14.38
N LYS A 83 -5.96 4.91 14.33
CA LYS A 83 -6.30 5.87 13.28
C LYS A 83 -5.80 5.40 11.90
N ALA A 84 -4.60 4.81 11.87
CA ALA A 84 -4.00 4.30 10.66
C ALA A 84 -4.78 3.11 10.06
N LEU A 85 -5.24 2.18 10.91
CA LEU A 85 -6.09 1.07 10.47
C LEU A 85 -7.46 1.56 9.98
N GLU A 86 -8.06 2.55 10.64
CA GLU A 86 -9.30 3.19 10.18
C GLU A 86 -9.11 3.85 8.81
N ALA A 87 -8.06 4.65 8.64
CA ALA A 87 -7.74 5.28 7.37
C ALA A 87 -7.49 4.25 6.26
N LEU A 88 -6.73 3.19 6.55
CA LEU A 88 -6.49 2.11 5.59
C LEU A 88 -7.79 1.39 5.20
N HIS A 89 -8.67 1.12 6.16
CA HIS A 89 -9.98 0.54 5.90
C HIS A 89 -10.83 1.43 4.97
N ASP A 90 -10.86 2.73 5.25
CA ASP A 90 -11.66 3.69 4.48
C ASP A 90 -11.10 3.83 3.05
N VAL A 91 -9.77 3.90 2.90
CA VAL A 91 -9.11 3.88 1.59
C VAL A 91 -9.48 2.62 0.81
N ILE A 92 -9.42 1.43 1.41
CA ILE A 92 -9.79 0.18 0.71
C ILE A 92 -11.26 0.19 0.30
N ARG A 93 -12.15 0.68 1.18
CA ARG A 93 -13.59 0.69 0.93
C ARG A 93 -13.99 1.63 -0.20
N PHE A 94 -13.32 2.77 -0.30
CA PHE A 94 -13.64 3.84 -1.25
C PHE A 94 -12.58 4.00 -2.33
N PHE A 95 -11.72 2.99 -2.53
CA PHE A 95 -10.66 3.06 -3.52
C PHE A 95 -11.26 3.22 -4.93
N ALA A 96 -10.80 4.24 -5.63
CA ALA A 96 -11.08 4.44 -7.05
C ALA A 96 -9.78 4.68 -7.79
N MET A 97 -9.66 4.09 -8.98
CA MET A 97 -8.53 4.36 -9.86
C MET A 97 -8.50 5.85 -10.23
N PRO A 98 -7.32 6.49 -10.19
CA PRO A 98 -7.21 7.87 -10.60
C PRO A 98 -7.52 8.00 -12.10
N ALA A 99 -7.95 9.20 -12.50
CA ALA A 99 -8.17 9.57 -13.90
C ALA A 99 -9.27 8.79 -14.65
N GLY A 100 -10.15 8.04 -13.97
CA GLY A 100 -11.31 7.41 -14.60
C GLY A 100 -12.17 8.41 -15.38
N ASP A 101 -12.48 9.56 -14.78
CA ASP A 101 -13.26 10.63 -15.43
C ASP A 101 -12.49 11.41 -16.52
N LEU A 102 -11.19 11.17 -16.66
CA LEU A 102 -10.34 11.84 -17.65
C LEU A 102 -10.15 11.02 -18.93
N ILE A 103 -10.35 9.71 -18.86
CA ILE A 103 -10.18 8.78 -19.98
C ILE A 103 -11.53 8.62 -20.68
N PRO A 104 -11.64 8.95 -21.99
CA PRO A 104 -12.86 8.71 -22.74
C PRO A 104 -13.25 7.23 -22.73
N ASP A 105 -14.54 6.93 -22.55
CA ASP A 105 -15.08 5.56 -22.48
C ASP A 105 -14.34 4.65 -21.48
N TYR A 106 -13.96 5.20 -20.32
CA TYR A 106 -13.18 4.49 -19.31
C TYR A 106 -13.75 3.13 -18.91
N ASP A 107 -15.09 3.01 -18.77
CA ASP A 107 -15.72 1.74 -18.43
C ASP A 107 -15.41 0.64 -19.45
N LYS A 108 -15.48 0.98 -20.75
CA LYS A 108 -15.14 0.06 -21.83
C LYS A 108 -13.64 -0.26 -21.86
N PHE A 109 -12.79 0.73 -21.58
CA PHE A 109 -11.35 0.51 -21.43
C PHE A 109 -11.06 -0.46 -20.27
N ALA A 110 -11.68 -0.25 -19.11
CA ALA A 110 -11.53 -1.09 -17.93
C ALA A 110 -12.02 -2.53 -18.19
N GLU A 111 -13.14 -2.69 -18.92
CA GLU A 111 -13.62 -4.02 -19.35
C GLU A 111 -12.60 -4.76 -20.21
N VAL A 112 -12.00 -4.08 -21.20
CA VAL A 112 -10.98 -4.68 -22.08
C VAL A 112 -9.72 -5.07 -21.30
N VAL A 113 -9.24 -4.18 -20.43
CA VAL A 113 -8.04 -4.42 -19.60
C VAL A 113 -8.28 -5.56 -18.62
N ALA A 114 -9.48 -5.66 -18.04
CA ALA A 114 -9.87 -6.75 -17.16
C ALA A 114 -10.02 -8.08 -17.92
N ALA A 115 -10.62 -8.07 -19.11
CA ALA A 115 -10.75 -9.25 -19.96
C ALA A 115 -9.38 -9.82 -20.38
N ALA A 116 -8.41 -8.95 -20.61
CA ALA A 116 -7.02 -9.31 -20.90
C ALA A 116 -6.23 -9.82 -19.67
N ALA A 117 -6.86 -9.86 -18.48
CA ALA A 117 -6.21 -10.07 -17.18
C ALA A 117 -4.99 -9.17 -16.91
N VAL A 118 -4.98 -7.97 -17.51
CA VAL A 118 -3.95 -6.97 -17.25
C VAL A 118 -4.21 -6.32 -15.90
N TYR A 119 -5.43 -5.83 -15.70
CA TYR A 119 -5.87 -5.29 -14.42
C TYR A 119 -7.40 -5.28 -14.33
N GLY A 120 -7.94 -5.85 -13.26
CA GLY A 120 -9.36 -5.81 -12.96
C GLY A 120 -9.62 -6.09 -11.48
N PRO A 121 -10.89 -6.31 -11.09
CA PRO A 121 -11.26 -6.56 -9.70
C PRO A 121 -10.50 -7.74 -9.08
N ARG A 122 -10.19 -8.78 -9.87
CA ARG A 122 -9.45 -9.96 -9.40
C ARG A 122 -7.99 -9.61 -9.06
N GLU A 123 -7.27 -8.99 -9.98
CA GLU A 123 -5.86 -8.61 -9.83
C GLU A 123 -5.72 -7.56 -8.72
N HIS A 124 -6.64 -6.58 -8.66
CA HIS A 124 -6.71 -5.62 -7.55
C HIS A 124 -6.87 -6.34 -6.21
N LEU A 125 -7.74 -7.36 -6.13
CA LEU A 125 -7.96 -8.06 -4.87
C LEU A 125 -6.75 -8.88 -4.43
N LYS A 126 -6.20 -9.68 -5.34
CA LYS A 126 -5.23 -10.72 -5.02
C LYS A 126 -3.79 -10.22 -5.08
N ASP A 127 -3.45 -9.45 -6.10
CA ASP A 127 -2.07 -9.08 -6.41
C ASP A 127 -1.73 -7.66 -5.89
N VAL A 128 -2.76 -6.87 -5.57
CA VAL A 128 -2.64 -5.55 -4.94
C VAL A 128 -3.02 -5.58 -3.46
N LEU A 129 -4.29 -5.74 -3.11
CA LEU A 129 -4.76 -5.58 -1.73
C LEU A 129 -4.20 -6.63 -0.76
N ASP A 130 -4.26 -7.91 -1.12
CA ASP A 130 -3.75 -8.97 -0.24
C ASP A 130 -2.23 -8.83 -0.01
N ILE A 131 -1.48 -8.43 -1.05
CA ILE A 131 -0.04 -8.17 -0.94
C ILE A 131 0.24 -6.90 -0.11
N ALA A 132 -0.49 -5.82 -0.33
CA ALA A 132 -0.31 -4.58 0.42
C ALA A 132 -0.58 -4.79 1.92
N LEU A 133 -1.67 -5.49 2.26
CA LEU A 133 -2.02 -5.80 3.65
C LEU A 133 -0.97 -6.69 4.33
N ASP A 134 -0.50 -7.75 3.66
CA ASP A 134 0.60 -8.58 4.16
C ASP A 134 1.84 -7.74 4.45
N LYS A 135 2.23 -6.87 3.51
CA LYS A 135 3.41 -6.02 3.68
C LYS A 135 3.23 -4.91 4.71
N LEU A 136 2.02 -4.47 4.97
CA LEU A 136 1.69 -3.55 6.05
C LEU A 136 1.59 -4.26 7.42
N GLY A 137 1.66 -5.59 7.46
CA GLY A 137 1.54 -6.37 8.69
C GLY A 137 0.08 -6.49 9.18
N VAL A 138 -0.89 -6.32 8.30
CA VAL A 138 -2.32 -6.45 8.62
C VAL A 138 -2.78 -7.86 8.31
N ASN A 139 -3.52 -8.50 9.23
CA ASN A 139 -3.95 -9.91 9.18
C ASN A 139 -5.08 -10.20 8.15
N GLY A 140 -4.96 -9.61 6.96
CA GLY A 140 -5.89 -9.77 5.85
C GLY A 140 -7.17 -8.94 5.97
N ARG A 141 -7.90 -8.85 4.85
CA ARG A 141 -9.08 -7.99 4.70
C ARG A 141 -10.18 -8.28 5.72
N LYS A 142 -10.47 -9.55 5.97
CA LYS A 142 -11.55 -9.96 6.90
C LYS A 142 -11.22 -9.57 8.35
N ALA A 143 -9.97 -9.67 8.77
CA ALA A 143 -9.55 -9.26 10.10
C ALA A 143 -9.65 -7.74 10.24
N LEU A 144 -9.16 -6.99 9.24
CA LEU A 144 -9.27 -5.54 9.21
C LEU A 144 -10.73 -5.07 9.37
N MET A 145 -11.66 -5.59 8.54
CA MET A 145 -13.07 -5.18 8.61
C MET A 145 -13.73 -5.49 9.96
N ARG A 146 -13.43 -6.64 10.57
CA ARG A 146 -13.98 -6.98 11.90
C ARG A 146 -13.33 -6.14 13.01
N GLY A 147 -12.03 -5.93 12.91
CA GLY A 147 -11.23 -5.19 13.86
C GLY A 147 -11.65 -3.74 13.99
N ILE A 148 -11.94 -3.05 12.88
CA ILE A 148 -12.44 -1.66 12.92
C ILE A 148 -13.73 -1.53 13.73
N LYS A 149 -14.65 -2.50 13.61
CA LYS A 149 -15.87 -2.50 14.42
C LYS A 149 -15.55 -2.61 15.92
N GLN A 150 -14.64 -3.50 16.28
CA GLN A 150 -14.26 -3.76 17.68
C GLN A 150 -13.46 -2.60 18.29
N ILE A 151 -12.53 -1.98 17.54
CA ILE A 151 -11.78 -0.79 17.97
C ILE A 151 -12.73 0.35 18.38
N ARG A 152 -13.86 0.50 17.69
CA ARG A 152 -14.88 1.52 17.99
C ARG A 152 -15.75 1.19 19.21
N GLU A 153 -15.81 -0.07 19.63
CA GLU A 153 -16.73 -0.56 20.67
C GLU A 153 -16.07 -0.76 22.06
N VAL A 154 -14.75 -0.52 22.22
CA VAL A 154 -14.02 -0.78 23.49
C VAL A 154 -13.73 0.51 24.29
N PRO A 155 -14.41 0.75 25.43
CA PRO A 155 -14.06 1.80 26.38
C PRO A 155 -13.03 1.32 27.43
N THR A 156 -12.12 2.20 27.90
CA THR A 156 -11.22 1.85 29.03
C THR A 156 -11.92 1.88 30.38
N LEU A 157 -11.41 1.04 31.28
CA LEU A 157 -11.93 0.82 32.64
C LEU A 157 -11.43 1.82 33.69
N GLU A 158 -10.41 2.64 33.39
CA GLU A 158 -9.86 3.61 34.36
C GLU A 158 -10.31 5.05 34.10
N ASP A 159 -10.34 5.52 32.84
CA ASP A 159 -10.50 6.96 32.54
C ASP A 159 -11.57 7.29 31.47
N GLY A 160 -12.24 6.28 30.90
CA GLY A 160 -13.21 6.48 29.80
C GLY A 160 -12.59 6.81 28.43
N ASN A 161 -11.25 6.78 28.30
CA ASN A 161 -10.54 6.89 27.02
C ASN A 161 -10.66 5.57 26.22
N MET A 162 -10.58 5.60 24.89
CA MET A 162 -10.64 4.38 24.07
C MET A 162 -9.23 3.78 23.96
N VAL A 163 -8.98 2.57 24.49
CA VAL A 163 -7.72 1.82 24.25
C VAL A 163 -8.04 0.59 23.43
N GLY A 164 -7.49 0.54 22.22
CA GLY A 164 -7.76 -0.51 21.25
C GLY A 164 -6.95 -1.77 21.52
N THR A 165 -7.40 -2.63 22.44
CA THR A 165 -6.85 -3.98 22.61
C THR A 165 -7.01 -4.82 21.32
N ALA A 166 -8.10 -4.61 20.58
CA ALA A 166 -8.36 -5.25 19.29
C ALA A 166 -7.39 -4.85 18.16
N ILE A 167 -6.54 -3.83 18.37
CA ILE A 167 -5.53 -3.41 17.39
C ILE A 167 -4.53 -4.55 17.14
N PHE A 168 -4.06 -5.19 18.21
CA PHE A 168 -3.02 -6.21 18.13
C PHE A 168 -3.53 -7.54 17.51
N ASP A 169 -4.85 -7.75 17.50
CA ASP A 169 -5.46 -8.88 16.80
C ASP A 169 -5.47 -8.67 15.27
N VAL A 170 -5.46 -7.41 14.84
CA VAL A 170 -5.55 -7.01 13.42
C VAL A 170 -4.17 -6.75 12.81
N LEU A 171 -3.26 -6.20 13.61
CA LEU A 171 -1.96 -5.71 13.19
C LEU A 171 -0.86 -6.52 13.89
N ASP A 172 0.05 -7.12 13.11
CA ASP A 172 1.34 -7.61 13.58
C ASP A 172 2.23 -6.41 13.96
N TYR A 173 1.89 -5.82 15.10
CA TYR A 173 2.51 -4.61 15.58
C TYR A 173 4.00 -4.83 15.90
N LYS A 174 4.37 -6.03 16.36
CA LYS A 174 5.77 -6.39 16.60
C LYS A 174 6.56 -6.45 15.30
N GLY A 175 6.00 -7.05 14.25
CA GLY A 175 6.58 -7.04 12.91
C GLY A 175 6.75 -5.63 12.36
N VAL A 176 5.72 -4.79 12.49
CA VAL A 176 5.77 -3.38 12.08
C VAL A 176 6.82 -2.59 12.86
N SER A 177 6.89 -2.71 14.19
CA SER A 177 7.93 -2.07 15.04
C SER A 177 9.33 -2.39 14.54
N LYS A 178 9.61 -3.68 14.32
CA LYS A 178 10.91 -4.14 13.81
C LYS A 178 11.23 -3.52 12.44
N LYS A 179 10.25 -3.37 11.55
CA LYS A 179 10.45 -2.74 10.24
C LYS A 179 10.74 -1.24 10.36
N VAL A 180 10.04 -0.55 11.26
CA VAL A 180 10.29 0.87 11.53
C VAL A 180 11.68 1.07 12.13
N GLU A 181 12.08 0.28 13.12
CA GLU A 181 13.44 0.32 13.69
C GLU A 181 14.53 0.11 12.61
N GLN A 182 14.32 -0.86 11.72
CA GLN A 182 15.21 -1.09 10.58
C GLN A 182 15.28 0.10 9.62
N MET A 183 14.15 0.78 9.39
CA MET A 183 14.12 2.00 8.57
C MET A 183 14.94 3.12 9.21
N PHE A 184 14.74 3.39 10.50
CA PHE A 184 15.53 4.37 11.24
C PHE A 184 17.03 4.05 11.20
N GLY A 185 17.41 2.77 11.37
CA GLY A 185 18.81 2.36 11.26
C GLY A 185 19.43 2.61 9.88
N ARG A 186 18.66 2.44 8.79
CA ARG A 186 19.13 2.80 7.43
C ARG A 186 19.32 4.31 7.28
N VAL A 187 18.41 5.12 7.81
CA VAL A 187 18.51 6.59 7.75
C VAL A 187 19.69 7.09 8.58
N GLN A 188 19.85 6.61 9.81
CA GLN A 188 20.98 6.97 10.67
C GLN A 188 22.33 6.59 10.04
N LYS A 189 22.42 5.42 9.38
CA LYS A 189 23.60 5.05 8.62
C LYS A 189 23.89 6.06 7.51
N PHE A 190 22.87 6.44 6.74
CA PHE A 190 23.03 7.44 5.68
C PHE A 190 23.46 8.80 6.24
N GLU A 191 22.83 9.28 7.32
CA GLU A 191 23.18 10.53 8.00
C GLU A 191 24.64 10.53 8.48
N SER A 192 25.11 9.40 9.01
CA SER A 192 26.50 9.24 9.42
C SER A 192 27.47 9.24 8.24
N ASP A 193 27.10 8.58 7.14
CA ASP A 193 27.91 8.53 5.92
C ASP A 193 28.07 9.94 5.29
N VAL A 194 27.13 10.88 5.54
CA VAL A 194 27.18 12.27 5.02
C VAL A 194 27.49 13.33 6.08
N GLY A 195 27.71 12.93 7.34
CA GLY A 195 28.05 13.82 8.47
C GLY A 195 26.90 14.68 9.02
N PHE A 196 25.64 14.35 8.71
CA PHE A 196 24.45 15.05 9.23
C PHE A 196 24.13 14.68 10.68
N ASP A 197 24.52 13.49 11.10
CA ASP A 197 24.39 12.99 12.48
C ASP A 197 25.12 13.88 13.51
N LEU A 198 26.13 14.63 13.09
CA LEU A 198 26.88 15.57 13.93
C LEU A 198 26.12 16.87 14.23
N ILE A 199 25.05 17.18 13.49
CA ILE A 199 24.30 18.44 13.60
C ILE A 199 22.93 18.20 14.23
N ASP A 200 22.14 17.31 13.64
CA ASP A 200 20.77 17.00 14.06
C ASP A 200 20.45 15.52 13.76
N PRO A 201 20.92 14.58 14.59
CA PRO A 201 20.77 13.16 14.31
C PRO A 201 19.31 12.71 14.45
N LEU A 202 18.83 11.92 13.49
CA LEU A 202 17.53 11.28 13.61
C LEU A 202 17.54 10.27 14.78
N MET A 203 16.68 10.53 15.76
CA MET A 203 16.51 9.66 16.93
C MET A 203 15.25 8.81 16.81
N PHE A 204 15.39 7.50 16.92
CA PHE A 204 14.23 6.61 17.08
C PHE A 204 13.53 6.90 18.41
N ARG A 205 12.20 7.01 18.37
CA ARG A 205 11.36 7.17 19.56
C ARG A 205 10.37 6.02 19.62
N ALA A 206 10.36 5.30 20.74
CA ALA A 206 9.35 4.30 20.97
C ALA A 206 7.96 4.97 20.97
N SER A 207 6.97 4.33 20.36
CA SER A 207 5.59 4.86 20.31
C SER A 207 4.91 4.89 21.69
N GLY A 208 5.45 4.17 22.68
CA GLY A 208 4.84 3.97 23.99
C GLY A 208 3.75 2.88 24.01
N LEU A 209 3.45 2.28 22.85
CA LEU A 209 2.54 1.14 22.75
C LEU A 209 3.36 -0.15 22.86
N ALA A 210 3.11 -0.95 23.90
CA ALA A 210 3.64 -2.29 24.04
C ALA A 210 2.50 -3.30 23.78
N PRO A 211 2.71 -4.32 22.93
CA PRO A 211 1.88 -5.51 23.00
C PRO A 211 2.21 -6.19 24.34
N ASP A 212 1.21 -6.39 25.19
CA ASP A 212 1.34 -7.18 26.42
C ASP A 212 1.84 -8.61 26.12
#